data_AF-A0A2T2WYP5-F1
#
_entry.id   AF-A0A2T2WYP5-F1
#
_cell.length_a   1.000
_cell.length_b   1.000
_cell.length_c   1.000
_cell.angle_alpha   90.00
_cell.angle_beta   90.00
_cell.angle_gamma   90.00
#
_symmetry.space_group_name_H-M   'P 1'
#
loop_
_entity.id
_entity.type
_entity.pdbx_description
1 polymer ?
#
loop_
_entity_poly.entity_id
_entity_poly.type
_entity_poly.pdbx_seq_one_letter_code
_entity_poly.pdbx_strand_id
1 'polypeptide(L)'
;MTRKHSSTLGRLGWLSLSKLLQSLMSFVAISYLARVLGPTSFGILGFATSLVSYFVLLGSLGIPLLAMRESALSRDLGASIGQMIPVMMTLAVLSYLLLLVLLPALHLLGTQEVVVKILGWQIIINALSLSWALSAVGLTNISAWAYITGTSFRVALIILLIHSQRNLTIVPFLTLFGAGITVLWQWIGIGRRTQILWQMSWHGTWRMIKQALPLSASSVMTQIYNSVDTILLGYWINMQTVGYYNAAYRIPLFLASFTTVYSQILLPSATRLYEHHPQALTKRLSESLGYAAIVVIPTAVGGSVLAGPIIAAIYQHHFQPATVPFAILLWAWATVFTTLHYGNILIAIRHEKAFAHGVFWGAVINLTLNVILIPIWGQIGSALAILFTELFILVYLMTKIFRVLGPYYPNISRLFRTILSALLMGGFLQWVNPYRSVFVSIPLAMMVYALMLVMTKALTRKDWYTLSQLVRNHTPSPPSSMP
;
A
#
# COMPACT_ATOMS: atom_id res chain seq x y z
N MET A 1 5.89 -38.26 -5.00
CA MET A 1 5.85 -36.83 -5.39
C MET A 1 6.52 -35.99 -4.31
N THR A 2 7.82 -35.76 -4.46
CA THR A 2 8.67 -35.01 -3.53
C THR A 2 8.36 -33.51 -3.62
N ARG A 3 7.55 -32.99 -2.69
CA ARG A 3 7.36 -31.54 -2.53
C ARG A 3 8.70 -30.92 -2.14
N LYS A 4 9.37 -30.28 -3.10
CA LYS A 4 10.56 -29.44 -2.88
C LYS A 4 10.17 -28.34 -1.88
N HIS A 5 10.53 -28.54 -0.61
CA HIS A 5 10.49 -27.49 0.41
C HIS A 5 11.51 -26.43 0.02
N SER A 6 11.13 -25.50 -0.86
CA SER A 6 11.78 -24.19 -0.84
C SER A 6 11.67 -23.67 0.59
N SER A 7 12.80 -23.29 1.17
CA SER A 7 12.86 -22.75 2.52
C SER A 7 11.79 -21.67 2.67
N THR A 8 11.06 -21.68 3.78
CA THR A 8 10.04 -20.67 4.09
C THR A 8 10.55 -19.24 3.88
N LEU A 9 11.85 -19.04 4.13
CA LEU A 9 12.59 -17.81 3.84
C LEU A 9 12.62 -17.45 2.34
N GLY A 10 12.90 -18.40 1.46
CA GLY A 10 12.90 -18.18 0.00
C GLY A 10 11.51 -17.82 -0.54
N ARG A 11 10.45 -18.39 0.04
CA ARG A 11 9.06 -18.03 -0.30
C ARG A 11 8.70 -16.62 0.14
N LEU A 12 9.10 -16.22 1.36
CA LEU A 12 8.90 -14.87 1.86
C LEU A 12 9.71 -13.83 1.05
N GLY A 13 10.95 -14.15 0.69
CA GLY A 13 11.79 -13.33 -0.17
C GLY A 13 11.17 -13.10 -1.55
N TRP A 14 10.67 -14.17 -2.19
CA TRP A 14 9.97 -14.07 -3.48
C TRP A 14 8.68 -13.24 -3.38
N LEU A 15 7.87 -13.44 -2.33
CA LEU A 15 6.65 -12.67 -2.12
C LEU A 15 6.95 -11.19 -1.90
N SER A 16 8.01 -10.87 -1.15
CA SER A 16 8.46 -9.50 -0.92
C SER A 16 8.94 -8.85 -2.22
N LEU A 17 9.78 -9.55 -2.98
CA LEU A 17 10.30 -9.07 -4.26
C LEU A 17 9.18 -8.84 -5.28
N SER A 18 8.24 -9.77 -5.40
CA SER A 18 7.10 -9.64 -6.32
C SER A 18 6.20 -8.45 -5.95
N LYS A 19 5.95 -8.20 -4.66
CA LYS A 19 5.22 -7.00 -4.22
C LYS A 19 5.95 -5.70 -4.54
N LEU A 20 7.26 -5.63 -4.33
CA LEU A 20 8.07 -4.46 -4.66
C LEU A 20 8.07 -4.18 -6.17
N LEU A 21 8.23 -5.23 -6.98
CA LEU A 21 8.15 -5.12 -8.45
C LEU A 21 6.77 -4.64 -8.90
N GLN A 22 5.68 -5.20 -8.37
CA GLN A 22 4.32 -4.77 -8.70
C GLN A 22 4.06 -3.31 -8.32
N SER A 23 4.54 -2.89 -7.15
CA SER A 23 4.43 -1.51 -6.68
C SER A 23 5.22 -0.55 -7.58
N LEU A 24 6.44 -0.94 -7.97
CA LEU A 24 7.28 -0.15 -8.89
C LEU A 24 6.63 -0.01 -10.27
N MET A 25 6.12 -1.10 -10.85
CA MET A 25 5.44 -1.06 -12.15
C MET A 25 4.19 -0.19 -12.12
N SER A 26 3.41 -0.28 -11.04
CA SER A 26 2.23 0.56 -10.84
C SER A 26 2.61 2.03 -10.65
N PHE A 27 3.68 2.31 -9.92
CA PHE A 27 4.22 3.66 -9.72
C PHE A 27 4.70 4.29 -11.03
N VAL A 28 5.41 3.53 -11.87
CA VAL A 28 5.88 4.01 -13.18
C VAL A 28 4.70 4.36 -14.09
N ALA A 29 3.72 3.46 -14.21
CA ALA A 29 2.55 3.69 -15.06
C ALA A 29 1.73 4.90 -14.60
N ILE A 30 1.48 5.02 -13.30
CA ILE A 30 0.68 6.12 -12.78
C ILE A 30 1.41 7.46 -12.85
N SER A 31 2.74 7.45 -12.73
CA SER A 31 3.55 8.65 -12.91
C SER A 31 3.62 9.10 -14.36
N TYR A 32 3.68 8.16 -15.30
CA TYR A 32 3.55 8.45 -16.72
C TYR A 32 2.17 9.06 -17.04
N LEU A 33 1.09 8.46 -16.55
CA LEU A 33 -0.27 9.00 -16.73
C LEU A 33 -0.40 10.43 -16.18
N ALA A 34 0.12 10.69 -14.98
CA ALA A 34 0.09 12.02 -14.39
C ALA A 34 0.79 13.06 -15.29
N ARG A 35 1.97 12.73 -15.82
CA ARG A 35 2.71 13.62 -16.76
C ARG A 35 1.91 13.92 -18.03
N VAL A 36 1.35 12.89 -18.67
CA VAL A 36 0.69 13.06 -19.98
C VAL A 36 -0.69 13.71 -19.86
N LEU A 37 -1.44 13.37 -18.81
CA LEU A 37 -2.82 13.83 -18.63
C LEU A 37 -2.91 15.21 -17.98
N GLY A 38 -1.88 15.64 -17.24
CA GLY A 38 -1.94 16.84 -16.44
C GLY A 38 -2.85 16.69 -15.21
N PRO A 39 -2.90 17.72 -14.34
CA PRO A 39 -3.49 17.59 -13.01
C PRO A 39 -5.00 17.38 -13.02
N THR A 40 -5.76 18.08 -13.85
CA THR A 40 -7.23 17.96 -13.87
C THR A 40 -7.68 16.56 -14.32
N SER A 41 -7.20 16.09 -15.48
CA SER A 41 -7.55 14.78 -16.02
C SER A 41 -7.04 13.63 -15.13
N PHE A 42 -5.84 13.77 -14.57
CA PHE A 42 -5.31 12.82 -13.58
C PHE A 42 -6.15 12.80 -12.30
N GLY A 43 -6.64 13.96 -11.86
CA GLY A 43 -7.54 14.09 -10.73
C GLY A 43 -8.90 13.44 -10.97
N ILE A 44 -9.47 13.56 -12.18
CA ILE A 44 -10.69 12.84 -12.57
C ILE A 44 -10.49 11.32 -12.43
N LEU A 45 -9.36 10.77 -12.91
CA LEU A 45 -9.04 9.35 -12.74
C LEU A 45 -8.91 8.96 -11.27
N GLY A 46 -8.20 9.77 -10.47
CA GLY A 46 -8.02 9.54 -9.04
C GLY A 46 -9.34 9.55 -8.27
N PHE A 47 -10.19 10.54 -8.54
CA PHE A 47 -11.54 10.66 -7.97
C PHE A 47 -12.41 9.46 -8.37
N ALA A 48 -12.49 9.14 -9.67
CA ALA A 48 -13.32 8.05 -10.16
C ALA A 48 -12.87 6.69 -9.61
N THR A 49 -11.56 6.45 -9.54
CA THR A 49 -11.01 5.22 -8.95
C THR A 49 -11.36 5.12 -7.47
N SER A 50 -11.25 6.22 -6.73
CA SER A 50 -11.60 6.27 -5.30
C SER A 50 -13.09 6.01 -5.10
N LEU A 51 -13.96 6.69 -5.85
CA LEU A 51 -15.41 6.48 -5.78
C LEU A 51 -15.80 5.04 -6.10
N VAL A 52 -15.33 4.49 -7.23
CA VAL A 52 -15.64 3.12 -7.66
C VAL A 52 -15.15 2.09 -6.63
N SER A 53 -14.03 2.33 -5.94
CA SER A 53 -13.52 1.39 -4.95
C SER A 53 -14.47 1.13 -3.77
N TYR A 54 -15.28 2.11 -3.35
CA TYR A 54 -16.34 1.89 -2.37
C TYR A 54 -17.42 0.94 -2.90
N PHE A 55 -17.79 1.09 -4.16
CA PHE A 55 -18.76 0.20 -4.80
C PHE A 55 -18.19 -1.19 -5.09
N VAL A 56 -16.87 -1.34 -5.29
CA VAL A 56 -16.20 -2.66 -5.34
C VAL A 56 -16.35 -3.39 -4.00
N LEU A 57 -16.23 -2.67 -2.88
CA LEU A 57 -16.46 -3.25 -1.55
C LEU A 57 -17.92 -3.64 -1.34
N LEU A 58 -18.86 -2.77 -1.72
CA LEU A 58 -20.30 -3.10 -1.69
C LEU A 58 -20.64 -4.29 -2.60
N GLY A 59 -19.96 -4.42 -3.75
CA GLY A 59 -20.16 -5.51 -4.71
C GLY A 59 -19.65 -6.87 -4.24
N SER A 60 -18.94 -6.93 -3.11
CA SER A 60 -18.37 -8.18 -2.59
C SER A 60 -18.63 -8.40 -1.09
N LEU A 61 -19.06 -7.38 -0.33
CA LEU A 61 -19.43 -7.43 1.10
C LEU A 61 -18.48 -8.24 2.00
N GLY A 62 -17.17 -8.17 1.77
CA GLY A 62 -16.17 -8.92 2.55
C GLY A 62 -16.17 -10.43 2.34
N ILE A 63 -17.01 -10.96 1.43
CA ILE A 63 -17.07 -12.38 1.07
C ILE A 63 -15.71 -12.93 0.63
N PRO A 64 -14.83 -12.23 -0.12
CA PRO A 64 -13.54 -12.78 -0.50
C PRO A 64 -12.68 -13.23 0.70
N LEU A 65 -12.78 -12.54 1.83
CA LEU A 65 -12.03 -12.87 3.04
C LEU A 65 -12.64 -14.09 3.76
N LEU A 66 -13.98 -14.15 3.84
CA LEU A 66 -14.71 -15.32 4.33
C LEU A 66 -14.43 -16.55 3.47
N ALA A 67 -14.52 -16.37 2.14
CA ALA A 67 -14.29 -17.36 1.11
C ALA A 67 -12.88 -17.95 1.20
N MET A 68 -11.86 -17.10 1.34
CA MET A 68 -10.49 -17.55 1.56
C MET A 68 -10.37 -18.44 2.80
N ARG A 69 -11.02 -18.07 3.91
CA ARG A 69 -10.99 -18.84 5.16
C ARG A 69 -11.72 -20.17 5.03
N GLU A 70 -12.93 -20.18 4.49
CA GLU A 70 -13.74 -21.38 4.35
C GLU A 70 -13.13 -22.36 3.34
N SER A 71 -12.60 -21.86 2.22
CA SER A 71 -11.93 -22.70 1.22
C SER A 71 -10.57 -23.21 1.67
N ALA A 72 -9.93 -22.60 2.67
CA ALA A 72 -8.73 -23.17 3.29
C ALA A 72 -9.06 -24.37 4.19
N LEU A 73 -10.32 -24.48 4.65
CA LEU A 73 -10.82 -25.56 5.49
C LEU A 73 -11.60 -26.62 4.70
N SER A 74 -12.16 -26.26 3.55
CA SER A 74 -12.96 -27.16 2.72
C SER A 74 -12.09 -28.17 1.96
N ARG A 75 -12.63 -29.37 1.75
CA ARG A 75 -11.99 -30.40 0.91
C ARG A 75 -12.25 -30.19 -0.58
N ASP A 76 -13.30 -29.44 -0.93
CA ASP A 76 -13.71 -29.18 -2.31
C ASP A 76 -13.72 -27.67 -2.61
N LEU A 77 -12.66 -27.22 -3.28
CA LEU A 77 -12.50 -25.85 -3.73
C LEU A 77 -13.50 -25.49 -4.85
N GLY A 78 -13.82 -26.44 -5.73
CA GLY A 78 -14.68 -26.23 -6.90
C GLY A 78 -16.11 -25.90 -6.47
N ALA A 79 -16.62 -26.60 -5.45
CA ALA A 79 -17.90 -26.29 -4.82
C ALA A 79 -17.91 -24.92 -4.13
N SER A 80 -16.85 -24.56 -3.39
CA SER A 80 -16.76 -23.23 -2.76
C SER A 80 -16.80 -22.11 -3.80
N ILE A 81 -16.05 -22.23 -4.90
CA ILE A 81 -16.07 -21.26 -6.01
C ILE A 81 -17.45 -21.16 -6.65
N GLY A 82 -18.07 -22.32 -6.94
CA GLY A 82 -19.38 -22.38 -7.57
C GLY A 82 -20.52 -21.85 -6.71
N GLN A 83 -20.32 -21.74 -5.39
CA GLN A 83 -21.26 -21.10 -4.47
C GLN A 83 -20.99 -19.59 -4.29
N MET A 84 -19.72 -19.19 -4.19
CA MET A 84 -19.35 -17.82 -3.80
C MET A 84 -19.37 -16.83 -4.97
N ILE A 85 -18.91 -17.23 -6.16
CA ILE A 85 -18.85 -16.35 -7.33
C ILE A 85 -20.23 -15.86 -7.79
N PRO A 86 -21.28 -16.70 -7.89
CA PRO A 86 -22.61 -16.22 -8.27
C PRO A 86 -23.18 -15.17 -7.32
N VAL A 87 -22.91 -15.30 -6.02
CA VAL A 87 -23.33 -14.32 -4.99
C VAL A 87 -22.56 -13.01 -5.14
N MET A 88 -21.23 -13.07 -5.31
CA MET A 88 -20.43 -11.87 -5.57
C MET A 88 -20.86 -11.18 -6.86
N MET A 89 -21.20 -11.94 -7.92
CA MET A 89 -21.70 -11.38 -9.17
C MET A 89 -23.05 -10.68 -9.00
N THR A 90 -23.98 -11.27 -8.25
CA THR A 90 -25.27 -10.62 -7.96
C THR A 90 -25.07 -9.33 -7.18
N LEU A 91 -24.23 -9.35 -6.13
CA LEU A 91 -23.90 -8.14 -5.36
C LEU A 91 -23.17 -7.09 -6.21
N ALA A 92 -22.26 -7.50 -7.10
CA ALA A 92 -21.52 -6.61 -7.97
C ALA A 92 -22.43 -5.92 -9.00
N VAL A 93 -23.38 -6.64 -9.59
CA VAL A 93 -24.38 -6.07 -10.49
C VAL A 93 -25.27 -5.08 -9.73
N LEU A 94 -25.78 -5.45 -8.55
CA LEU A 94 -26.57 -4.54 -7.72
C LEU A 94 -25.79 -3.29 -7.31
N SER A 95 -24.52 -3.45 -6.95
CA SER A 95 -23.63 -2.34 -6.58
C SER A 95 -23.35 -1.41 -7.76
N TYR A 96 -23.13 -1.97 -8.96
CA TYR A 96 -22.95 -1.16 -10.17
C TYR A 96 -24.24 -0.43 -10.57
N LEU A 97 -25.40 -1.09 -10.48
CA LEU A 97 -26.71 -0.42 -10.68
C LEU A 97 -26.93 0.70 -9.67
N LEU A 98 -26.59 0.47 -8.39
CA LEU A 98 -26.66 1.50 -7.36
C LEU A 98 -25.73 2.68 -7.68
N LEU A 99 -24.51 2.42 -8.15
CA LEU A 99 -23.60 3.47 -8.63
C LEU A 99 -24.29 4.29 -9.73
N LEU A 100 -24.84 3.65 -10.77
CA LEU A 100 -25.50 4.34 -11.87
C LEU A 100 -26.71 5.19 -11.41
N VAL A 101 -27.50 4.69 -10.47
CA VAL A 101 -28.63 5.42 -9.88
C VAL A 101 -28.17 6.63 -9.05
N LEU A 102 -27.02 6.54 -8.38
CA LEU A 102 -26.47 7.61 -7.57
C LEU A 102 -25.67 8.65 -8.38
N LEU A 103 -25.23 8.32 -9.59
CA LEU A 103 -24.44 9.23 -10.43
C LEU A 103 -25.07 10.62 -10.62
N PRO A 104 -26.38 10.77 -10.90
CA PRO A 104 -27.00 12.09 -11.04
C PRO A 104 -26.91 12.92 -9.76
N ALA A 105 -27.04 12.30 -8.58
CA ALA A 105 -26.97 12.99 -7.30
C ALA A 105 -25.56 13.54 -6.99
N LEU A 106 -24.52 12.96 -7.62
CA LEU A 106 -23.14 13.43 -7.48
C LEU A 106 -22.82 14.65 -8.35
N HIS A 107 -23.75 15.09 -9.21
CA HIS A 107 -23.59 16.26 -10.09
C HIS A 107 -22.30 16.21 -10.94
N LEU A 108 -21.87 15.00 -11.34
CA LEU A 108 -20.71 14.81 -12.19
C LEU A 108 -21.04 15.24 -13.63
N LEU A 109 -20.14 16.00 -14.26
CA LEU A 109 -20.38 16.54 -15.60
C LEU A 109 -19.39 15.98 -16.63
N GLY A 110 -19.90 15.74 -17.84
CA GLY A 110 -19.12 15.40 -19.04
C GLY A 110 -18.18 14.23 -18.84
N THR A 111 -16.86 14.49 -18.94
CA THR A 111 -15.84 13.45 -18.88
C THR A 111 -15.76 12.73 -17.52
N GLN A 112 -16.13 13.39 -16.42
CA GLN A 112 -16.10 12.78 -15.08
C GLN A 112 -17.08 11.59 -15.01
N GLU A 113 -18.32 11.83 -15.44
CA GLU A 113 -19.38 10.83 -15.45
C GLU A 113 -19.02 9.64 -16.35
N VAL A 114 -18.51 9.92 -17.55
CA VAL A 114 -18.07 8.88 -18.51
C VAL A 114 -16.97 8.00 -17.91
N VAL A 115 -15.96 8.60 -17.28
CA VAL A 115 -14.85 7.86 -16.65
C VAL A 115 -15.35 6.99 -15.51
N VAL A 116 -16.26 7.49 -14.65
CA VAL A 116 -16.84 6.70 -13.55
C VAL A 116 -17.68 5.53 -14.07
N LYS A 117 -18.52 5.75 -15.10
CA LYS A 117 -19.32 4.68 -15.72
C LYS A 117 -18.44 3.57 -16.27
N ILE A 118 -17.39 3.91 -17.02
CA ILE A 118 -16.48 2.90 -17.57
C ILE A 118 -15.75 2.19 -16.44
N LEU A 119 -15.12 2.92 -15.50
CA LEU A 119 -14.43 2.31 -14.37
C LEU A 119 -15.36 1.48 -13.48
N GLY A 120 -16.66 1.77 -13.41
CA GLY A 120 -17.62 0.99 -12.65
C GLY A 120 -17.70 -0.49 -13.06
N TRP A 121 -17.36 -0.85 -14.30
CA TRP A 121 -17.19 -2.25 -14.71
C TRP A 121 -16.14 -3.01 -13.90
N GLN A 122 -15.22 -2.30 -13.26
CA GLN A 122 -14.25 -2.88 -12.33
C GLN A 122 -14.92 -3.56 -11.13
N ILE A 123 -16.14 -3.18 -10.75
CA ILE A 123 -16.94 -3.84 -9.70
C ILE A 123 -17.21 -5.30 -10.12
N ILE A 124 -17.64 -5.50 -11.36
CA ILE A 124 -17.96 -6.82 -11.91
C ILE A 124 -16.68 -7.64 -12.14
N ILE A 125 -15.63 -7.03 -12.70
CA ILE A 125 -14.36 -7.73 -12.92
C ILE A 125 -13.75 -8.20 -11.59
N ASN A 126 -13.82 -7.40 -10.52
CA ASN A 126 -13.32 -7.81 -9.20
C ASN A 126 -14.12 -8.97 -8.60
N ALA A 127 -15.44 -9.01 -8.80
CA ALA A 127 -16.27 -10.12 -8.33
C ALA A 127 -15.92 -11.46 -8.99
N LEU A 128 -15.36 -11.43 -10.19
CA LEU A 128 -14.84 -12.62 -10.89
C LEU A 128 -13.42 -13.02 -10.45
N SER A 129 -12.76 -12.26 -9.57
CA SER A 129 -11.41 -12.59 -9.13
C SER A 129 -11.39 -13.88 -8.30
N LEU A 130 -10.45 -14.76 -8.63
CA LEU A 130 -10.17 -16.01 -7.90
C LEU A 130 -8.90 -15.90 -7.05
N SER A 131 -8.45 -14.68 -6.77
CA SER A 131 -7.28 -14.41 -5.91
C SER A 131 -7.44 -15.02 -4.51
N TRP A 132 -8.64 -14.95 -3.93
CA TRP A 132 -8.98 -15.56 -2.64
C TRP A 132 -8.88 -17.09 -2.69
N ALA A 133 -9.38 -17.73 -3.75
CA ALA A 133 -9.38 -19.17 -3.92
C ALA A 133 -7.95 -19.71 -4.12
N LEU A 134 -7.14 -19.05 -4.95
CA LEU A 134 -5.73 -19.38 -5.13
C LEU A 134 -4.95 -19.22 -3.82
N SER A 135 -5.28 -18.19 -3.03
CA SER A 135 -4.64 -17.96 -1.72
C SER A 135 -5.03 -19.03 -0.70
N ALA A 136 -6.29 -19.47 -0.69
CA ALA A 136 -6.79 -20.52 0.21
C ALA A 136 -6.03 -21.85 0.06
N VAL A 137 -5.67 -22.24 -1.17
CA VAL A 137 -4.88 -23.46 -1.45
C VAL A 137 -3.36 -23.23 -1.46
N GLY A 138 -2.90 -22.04 -1.04
CA GLY A 138 -1.47 -21.71 -0.95
C GLY A 138 -0.77 -21.49 -2.31
N LEU A 139 -1.53 -21.25 -3.38
CA LEU A 139 -1.03 -20.96 -4.74
C LEU A 139 -0.87 -19.46 -5.00
N THR A 140 -0.41 -18.73 -4.00
CA THR A 140 -0.21 -17.27 -4.06
C THR A 140 0.74 -16.84 -5.17
N ASN A 141 1.67 -17.71 -5.59
CA ASN A 141 2.54 -17.47 -6.74
C ASN A 141 1.76 -17.32 -8.07
N ILE A 142 0.69 -18.10 -8.28
CA ILE A 142 -0.13 -17.99 -9.50
C ILE A 142 -0.87 -16.65 -9.50
N SER A 143 -1.42 -16.27 -8.34
CA SER A 143 -2.05 -14.96 -8.17
C SER A 143 -1.05 -13.83 -8.44
N ALA A 144 0.16 -13.92 -7.89
CA ALA A 144 1.21 -12.93 -8.12
C ALA A 144 1.59 -12.81 -9.60
N TRP A 145 1.76 -13.92 -10.32
CA TRP A 145 2.02 -13.91 -11.76
C TRP A 145 0.87 -13.32 -12.56
N ALA A 146 -0.39 -13.65 -12.22
CA ALA A 146 -1.56 -13.07 -12.87
C ALA A 146 -1.61 -11.54 -12.72
N TYR A 147 -1.29 -11.02 -11.54
CA TYR A 147 -1.20 -9.58 -11.31
C TYR A 147 -0.05 -8.94 -12.08
N ILE A 148 1.12 -9.59 -12.11
CA ILE A 148 2.28 -9.10 -12.87
C ILE A 148 1.94 -9.05 -14.35
N THR A 149 1.37 -10.11 -14.93
CA THR A 149 1.02 -10.13 -16.36
C THR A 149 -0.02 -9.07 -16.70
N GLY A 150 -1.14 -9.02 -15.99
CA GLY A 150 -2.17 -8.01 -16.24
C GLY A 150 -1.68 -6.57 -16.03
N THR A 151 -0.84 -6.34 -15.02
CA THR A 151 -0.22 -5.02 -14.80
C THR A 151 0.74 -4.67 -15.91
N SER A 152 1.60 -5.59 -16.36
CA SER A 152 2.51 -5.38 -17.48
C SER A 152 1.78 -4.99 -18.75
N PHE A 153 0.70 -5.70 -19.11
CA PHE A 153 -0.13 -5.35 -20.27
C PHE A 153 -0.77 -3.97 -20.12
N ARG A 154 -1.31 -3.66 -18.94
CA ARG A 154 -1.86 -2.33 -18.66
C ARG A 154 -0.79 -1.24 -18.83
N VAL A 155 0.39 -1.41 -18.24
CA VAL A 155 1.49 -0.45 -18.33
C VAL A 155 1.94 -0.28 -19.78
N ALA A 156 2.15 -1.38 -20.50
CA ALA A 156 2.58 -1.35 -21.90
C ALA A 156 1.57 -0.60 -22.78
N LEU A 157 0.27 -0.92 -22.66
CA LEU A 157 -0.77 -0.25 -23.44
C LEU A 157 -0.93 1.23 -23.08
N ILE A 158 -0.78 1.59 -21.80
CA ILE A 158 -0.79 2.98 -21.37
C ILE A 158 0.35 3.76 -22.05
N ILE A 159 1.57 3.22 -22.03
CA ILE A 159 2.73 3.89 -22.63
C ILE A 159 2.57 3.99 -24.15
N LEU A 160 2.02 2.97 -24.80
CA LEU A 160 1.87 2.91 -26.26
C LEU A 160 0.70 3.74 -26.81
N LEU A 161 -0.39 3.92 -26.04
CA LEU A 161 -1.63 4.51 -26.56
C LEU A 161 -1.95 5.89 -25.97
N ILE A 162 -1.35 6.25 -24.84
CA ILE A 162 -1.67 7.50 -24.13
C ILE A 162 -0.53 8.49 -24.32
N HIS A 163 -0.77 9.47 -25.21
CA HIS A 163 0.20 10.52 -25.53
C HIS A 163 -0.37 11.94 -25.33
N SER A 164 -1.65 12.07 -24.99
CA SER A 164 -2.32 13.36 -24.80
C SER A 164 -3.46 13.27 -23.79
N GLN A 165 -3.83 14.41 -23.20
CA GLN A 165 -4.96 14.56 -22.29
C GLN A 165 -6.30 14.14 -22.93
N ARG A 166 -6.43 14.26 -24.26
CA ARG A 166 -7.63 13.84 -25.01
C ARG A 166 -7.92 12.34 -24.89
N ASN A 167 -6.91 11.55 -24.54
CA ASN A 167 -7.01 10.09 -24.43
C ASN A 167 -7.49 9.64 -23.04
N LEU A 168 -7.90 10.57 -22.16
CA LEU A 168 -8.36 10.28 -20.80
C LEU A 168 -9.42 9.18 -20.76
N THR A 169 -10.39 9.20 -21.67
CA THR A 169 -11.48 8.22 -21.74
C THR A 169 -11.02 6.80 -22.10
N ILE A 170 -9.86 6.66 -22.74
CA ILE A 170 -9.26 5.36 -23.10
C ILE A 170 -8.62 4.70 -21.87
N VAL A 171 -8.09 5.49 -20.92
CA VAL A 171 -7.36 4.97 -19.74
C VAL A 171 -8.19 3.98 -18.89
N PRO A 172 -9.48 4.25 -18.59
CA PRO A 172 -10.36 3.27 -17.96
C PRO A 172 -10.44 1.93 -18.70
N PHE A 173 -10.60 1.93 -20.03
CA PHE A 173 -10.66 0.70 -20.82
C PHE A 173 -9.36 -0.12 -20.71
N LEU A 174 -8.20 0.54 -20.79
CA LEU A 174 -6.90 -0.14 -20.63
C LEU A 174 -6.74 -0.74 -19.23
N THR A 175 -7.29 -0.05 -18.22
CA THR A 175 -7.29 -0.53 -16.83
C THR A 175 -8.16 -1.77 -16.66
N LEU A 176 -9.37 -1.75 -17.23
CA LEU A 176 -10.27 -2.91 -17.24
C LEU A 176 -9.68 -4.08 -18.03
N PHE A 177 -9.02 -3.81 -19.14
CA PHE A 177 -8.37 -4.85 -19.96
C PHE A 177 -7.26 -5.57 -19.17
N GLY A 178 -6.37 -4.83 -18.50
CA GLY A 178 -5.35 -5.43 -17.64
C GLY A 178 -5.94 -6.22 -16.46
N ALA A 179 -7.04 -5.73 -15.87
CA ALA A 179 -7.77 -6.45 -14.84
C ALA A 179 -8.42 -7.74 -15.39
N GLY A 180 -8.98 -7.69 -16.60
CA GLY A 180 -9.53 -8.85 -17.30
C GLY A 180 -8.47 -9.92 -17.58
N ILE A 181 -7.27 -9.54 -18.03
CA ILE A 181 -6.13 -10.46 -18.18
C ILE A 181 -5.77 -11.11 -16.84
N THR A 182 -5.73 -10.32 -15.77
CA THR A 182 -5.43 -10.82 -14.42
C THR A 182 -6.45 -11.89 -14.02
N VAL A 183 -7.74 -11.59 -14.15
CA VAL A 183 -8.83 -12.52 -13.83
C VAL A 183 -8.74 -13.77 -14.71
N LEU A 184 -8.57 -13.61 -16.02
CA LEU A 184 -8.44 -14.72 -16.97
C LEU A 184 -7.30 -15.68 -16.57
N TRP A 185 -6.12 -15.14 -16.21
CA TRP A 185 -5.00 -15.94 -15.71
C TRP A 185 -5.34 -16.70 -14.43
N GLN A 186 -6.11 -16.10 -13.52
CA GLN A 186 -6.55 -16.77 -12.29
C GLN A 186 -7.52 -17.93 -12.62
N TRP A 187 -8.45 -17.73 -13.55
CA TRP A 187 -9.38 -18.78 -14.02
C TRP A 187 -8.65 -19.93 -14.71
N ILE A 188 -7.68 -19.65 -15.58
CA ILE A 188 -6.83 -20.70 -16.20
C ILE A 188 -6.06 -21.47 -15.12
N GLY A 189 -5.54 -20.77 -14.10
CA GLY A 189 -4.80 -21.37 -12.99
C GLY A 189 -5.63 -22.33 -12.14
N ILE A 190 -6.92 -22.01 -11.92
CA ILE A 190 -7.86 -22.83 -11.16
C ILE A 190 -8.47 -23.95 -12.00
N GLY A 191 -8.91 -23.66 -13.24
CA GLY A 191 -9.57 -24.62 -14.11
C GLY A 191 -8.70 -25.83 -14.47
N ARG A 192 -7.37 -25.69 -14.38
CA ARG A 192 -6.42 -26.81 -14.50
C ARG A 192 -6.34 -27.71 -13.27
N ARG A 193 -7.05 -27.42 -12.19
CA ARG A 193 -6.88 -28.08 -10.88
C ARG A 193 -8.17 -28.58 -10.23
N THR A 194 -9.30 -27.97 -10.54
CA THR A 194 -10.59 -28.36 -9.99
C THR A 194 -11.70 -28.10 -11.00
N GLN A 195 -12.70 -28.99 -11.01
CA GLN A 195 -13.92 -28.79 -11.76
C GLN A 195 -14.87 -27.94 -10.91
N ILE A 196 -15.39 -26.87 -11.48
CA ILE A 196 -16.24 -25.94 -10.75
C ILE A 196 -17.65 -26.49 -10.71
N LEU A 197 -18.16 -26.72 -9.50
CA LEU A 197 -19.49 -27.23 -9.27
C LEU A 197 -20.41 -26.05 -8.96
N TRP A 198 -21.06 -25.54 -9.99
CA TRP A 198 -21.98 -24.40 -9.86
C TRP A 198 -23.19 -24.78 -9.02
N GLN A 199 -23.30 -24.19 -7.83
CA GLN A 199 -24.37 -24.47 -6.90
C GLN A 199 -24.80 -23.16 -6.23
N MET A 200 -25.93 -22.59 -6.67
CA MET A 200 -26.51 -21.42 -6.02
C MET A 200 -27.66 -21.86 -5.11
N SER A 201 -27.52 -21.63 -3.80
CA SER A 201 -28.60 -21.86 -2.84
C SER A 201 -28.96 -20.55 -2.14
N TRP A 202 -30.23 -20.14 -2.25
CA TRP A 202 -30.71 -18.87 -1.67
C TRP A 202 -30.49 -18.78 -0.16
N HIS A 203 -30.79 -19.88 0.56
CA HIS A 203 -30.55 -19.99 2.00
C HIS A 203 -29.05 -19.92 2.36
N GLY A 204 -28.17 -20.48 1.52
CA GLY A 204 -26.72 -20.41 1.70
C GLY A 204 -26.19 -19.00 1.49
N THR A 205 -26.71 -18.28 0.50
CA THR A 205 -26.35 -16.89 0.18
C THR A 205 -26.58 -15.96 1.37
N TRP A 206 -27.77 -15.97 1.98
CA TRP A 206 -28.09 -15.08 3.10
C TRP A 206 -27.24 -15.35 4.34
N ARG A 207 -26.99 -16.63 4.63
CA ARG A 207 -26.10 -17.04 5.73
C ARG A 207 -24.67 -16.53 5.50
N MET A 208 -24.17 -16.65 4.27
CA MET A 208 -22.83 -16.19 3.90
C MET A 208 -22.68 -14.67 4.04
N ILE A 209 -23.67 -13.90 3.56
CA ILE A 209 -23.67 -12.43 3.69
C ILE A 209 -23.64 -12.01 5.17
N LYS A 210 -24.46 -12.64 6.02
CA LYS A 210 -24.46 -12.38 7.47
C LYS A 210 -23.11 -12.64 8.13
N GLN A 211 -22.43 -13.70 7.73
CA GLN A 211 -21.10 -14.04 8.26
C GLN A 211 -19.99 -13.12 7.73
N ALA A 212 -20.14 -12.60 6.51
CA ALA A 212 -19.18 -11.69 5.89
C ALA A 212 -19.33 -10.25 6.38
N LEU A 213 -20.50 -9.86 6.92
CA LEU A 213 -20.81 -8.48 7.32
C LEU A 213 -19.78 -7.86 8.29
N PRO A 214 -19.30 -8.55 9.36
CA PRO A 214 -18.26 -7.98 10.24
C PRO A 214 -16.91 -7.76 9.52
N LEU A 215 -16.58 -8.64 8.56
CA LEU A 215 -15.37 -8.50 7.75
C LEU A 215 -15.50 -7.31 6.79
N SER A 216 -16.68 -7.15 6.19
CA SER A 216 -17.02 -6.00 5.35
C SER A 216 -16.86 -4.68 6.09
N ALA A 217 -17.34 -4.58 7.33
CA ALA A 217 -17.21 -3.37 8.14
C ALA A 217 -15.74 -2.94 8.31
N SER A 218 -14.84 -3.90 8.50
CA SER A 218 -13.39 -3.63 8.60
C SER A 218 -12.80 -3.14 7.28
N SER A 219 -13.21 -3.73 6.15
CA SER A 219 -12.80 -3.30 4.81
C SER A 219 -13.33 -1.90 4.47
N VAL A 220 -14.57 -1.58 4.84
CA VAL A 220 -15.15 -0.24 4.65
C VAL A 220 -14.39 0.81 5.46
N MET A 221 -14.07 0.54 6.73
CA MET A 221 -13.25 1.47 7.53
C MET A 221 -11.88 1.70 6.91
N THR A 222 -11.24 0.64 6.42
CA THR A 222 -9.95 0.75 5.74
C THR A 222 -10.06 1.60 4.47
N GLN A 223 -11.17 1.49 3.73
CA GLN A 223 -11.39 2.27 2.52
C GLN A 223 -11.64 3.75 2.79
N ILE A 224 -12.43 4.05 3.83
CA ILE A 224 -12.65 5.41 4.32
C ILE A 224 -11.28 6.03 4.63
N TYR A 225 -10.48 5.36 5.45
CA TYR A 225 -9.15 5.82 5.81
C TYR A 225 -8.23 6.06 4.60
N ASN A 226 -8.33 5.23 3.55
CA ASN A 226 -7.42 5.30 2.39
C ASN A 226 -7.79 6.33 1.32
N SER A 227 -9.06 6.75 1.24
CA SER A 227 -9.54 7.44 0.03
C SER A 227 -10.70 8.41 0.22
N VAL A 228 -11.24 8.56 1.44
CA VAL A 228 -12.34 9.51 1.70
C VAL A 228 -11.88 10.94 1.40
N ASP A 229 -10.64 11.25 1.73
CA ASP A 229 -9.96 12.51 1.46
C ASP A 229 -10.03 12.92 -0.03
N THR A 230 -9.81 11.97 -0.93
CA THR A 230 -9.81 12.17 -2.37
C THR A 230 -11.22 12.48 -2.87
N ILE A 231 -12.24 11.84 -2.30
CA ILE A 231 -13.64 12.14 -2.61
C ILE A 231 -14.02 13.52 -2.08
N LEU A 232 -13.68 13.84 -0.83
CA LEU A 232 -13.98 15.14 -0.22
C LEU A 232 -13.30 16.29 -0.97
N LEU A 233 -12.04 16.13 -1.37
CA LEU A 233 -11.34 17.12 -2.21
C LEU A 233 -12.02 17.32 -3.57
N GLY A 234 -12.46 16.24 -4.21
CA GLY A 234 -13.13 16.31 -5.51
C GLY A 234 -14.49 16.99 -5.43
N TYR A 235 -15.22 16.75 -4.35
CA TYR A 235 -16.55 17.29 -4.14
C TYR A 235 -16.56 18.73 -3.63
N TRP A 236 -15.67 19.09 -2.68
CA TRP A 236 -15.66 20.42 -2.07
C TRP A 236 -14.71 21.41 -2.72
N ILE A 237 -13.63 20.96 -3.37
CA ILE A 237 -12.59 21.85 -3.91
C ILE A 237 -12.61 21.84 -5.44
N ASN A 238 -12.02 20.83 -6.08
CA ASN A 238 -12.05 20.59 -7.53
C ASN A 238 -11.15 19.41 -7.92
N MET A 239 -11.33 18.90 -9.14
CA MET A 239 -10.54 17.79 -9.69
C MET A 239 -9.05 18.11 -9.88
N GLN A 240 -8.67 19.37 -10.11
CA GLN A 240 -7.25 19.74 -10.25
C GLN A 240 -6.49 19.53 -8.93
N THR A 241 -7.10 19.92 -7.82
CA THR A 241 -6.61 19.70 -6.44
C THR A 241 -6.53 18.21 -6.13
N VAL A 242 -7.52 17.43 -6.57
CA VAL A 242 -7.46 15.96 -6.47
C VAL A 242 -6.25 15.40 -7.22
N GLY A 243 -5.93 15.93 -8.40
CA GLY A 243 -4.77 15.52 -9.18
C GLY A 243 -3.45 15.80 -8.47
N TYR A 244 -3.28 17.01 -7.96
CA TYR A 244 -2.12 17.40 -7.17
C TYR A 244 -1.94 16.54 -5.92
N TYR A 245 -3.01 16.33 -5.14
CA TYR A 245 -2.98 15.48 -3.97
C TYR A 245 -2.64 14.02 -4.32
N ASN A 246 -3.27 13.47 -5.36
CA ASN A 246 -2.98 12.12 -5.81
C ASN A 246 -1.52 11.96 -6.23
N ALA A 247 -0.93 12.94 -6.93
CA ALA A 247 0.46 12.91 -7.33
C ALA A 247 1.41 12.94 -6.10
N ALA A 248 1.11 13.82 -5.13
CA ALA A 248 1.83 13.87 -3.86
C ALA A 248 1.79 12.53 -3.10
N TYR A 249 0.66 11.82 -3.15
CA TYR A 249 0.45 10.56 -2.43
C TYR A 249 1.12 9.34 -3.07
N ARG A 250 1.41 9.35 -4.39
CA ARG A 250 1.96 8.15 -5.08
C ARG A 250 3.35 7.73 -4.62
N ILE A 251 4.22 8.69 -4.30
CA ILE A 251 5.58 8.39 -3.84
C ILE A 251 5.54 7.78 -2.42
N PRO A 252 4.87 8.39 -1.41
CA PRO A 252 4.64 7.76 -0.11
C PRO A 252 4.00 6.37 -0.20
N LEU A 253 3.01 6.19 -1.10
CA LEU A 253 2.39 4.89 -1.33
C LEU A 253 3.37 3.83 -1.84
N PHE A 254 4.28 4.21 -2.74
CA PHE A 254 5.37 3.33 -3.17
C PHE A 254 6.31 3.00 -1.99
N LEU A 255 6.67 4.00 -1.18
CA LEU A 255 7.50 3.79 0.02
C LEU A 255 6.82 2.88 1.07
N ALA A 256 5.48 2.90 1.15
CA ALA A 256 4.71 2.01 2.02
C ALA A 256 4.89 0.52 1.66
N SER A 257 5.25 0.19 0.41
CA SER A 257 5.56 -1.18 0.01
C SER A 257 6.77 -1.76 0.78
N PHE A 258 7.79 -0.94 1.06
CA PHE A 258 8.93 -1.33 1.91
C PHE A 258 8.49 -1.59 3.35
N THR A 259 7.50 -0.83 3.83
CA THR A 259 6.94 -1.02 5.19
C THR A 259 6.19 -2.33 5.30
N THR A 260 5.54 -2.76 4.22
CA THR A 260 4.91 -4.08 4.12
C THR A 260 5.94 -5.21 4.21
N VAL A 261 7.05 -5.10 3.46
CA VAL A 261 8.16 -6.07 3.52
C VAL A 261 8.76 -6.13 4.92
N TYR A 262 8.99 -4.96 5.54
CA TYR A 262 9.45 -4.86 6.91
C TYR A 262 8.51 -5.59 7.89
N SER A 263 7.20 -5.36 7.78
CA SER A 263 6.18 -6.01 8.62
C SER A 263 6.19 -7.54 8.48
N GLN A 264 6.36 -8.05 7.26
CA GLN A 264 6.40 -9.49 6.98
C GLN A 264 7.60 -10.19 7.62
N ILE A 265 8.68 -9.46 7.91
CA ILE A 265 9.87 -9.96 8.59
C ILE A 265 9.73 -9.78 10.11
N LEU A 266 9.28 -8.59 10.54
CA LEU A 266 9.20 -8.22 11.94
C LEU A 266 8.20 -9.08 12.71
N LEU A 267 6.98 -9.26 12.20
CA LEU A 267 5.90 -9.97 12.89
C LEU A 267 6.32 -11.41 13.29
N PRO A 268 6.71 -12.32 12.37
CA PRO A 268 7.10 -13.68 12.76
C PRO A 268 8.35 -13.71 13.64
N SER A 269 9.29 -12.78 13.44
CA SER A 269 10.48 -12.68 14.28
C SER A 269 10.13 -12.30 15.72
N ALA A 270 9.22 -11.33 15.90
CA ALA A 270 8.74 -10.88 17.19
C ALA A 270 7.92 -11.97 17.90
N THR A 271 7.04 -12.69 17.19
CA THR A 271 6.26 -13.80 17.77
C THR A 271 7.18 -14.88 18.32
N ARG A 272 8.16 -15.35 17.52
CA ARG A 272 9.12 -16.36 17.96
C ARG A 272 9.95 -15.89 19.16
N LEU A 273 10.36 -14.62 19.15
CA LEU A 273 11.17 -14.07 20.23
C LEU A 273 10.36 -13.90 21.52
N TYR A 274 9.09 -13.54 21.42
CA TYR A 274 8.17 -13.48 22.56
C TYR A 274 7.92 -14.86 23.17
N GLU A 275 7.73 -15.90 22.34
CA GLU A 275 7.45 -17.26 22.83
C GLU A 275 8.68 -17.95 23.45
N HIS A 276 9.88 -17.75 22.90
CA HIS A 276 11.07 -18.49 23.34
C HIS A 276 12.09 -17.68 24.15
N HIS A 277 12.19 -16.36 23.93
CA HIS A 277 13.19 -15.51 24.58
C HIS A 277 12.64 -14.12 24.95
N PRO A 278 11.58 -14.05 25.80
CA PRO A 278 10.89 -12.79 26.11
C PRO A 278 11.81 -11.72 26.71
N GLN A 279 12.84 -12.12 27.47
CA GLN A 279 13.83 -11.22 28.05
C GLN A 279 14.68 -10.48 27.00
N ALA A 280 14.85 -11.05 25.80
CA ALA A 280 15.60 -10.43 24.71
C ALA A 280 14.73 -9.58 23.78
N LEU A 281 13.40 -9.66 23.93
CA LEU A 281 12.43 -9.04 23.02
C LEU A 281 12.62 -7.52 22.94
N THR A 282 12.46 -6.82 24.06
CA THR A 282 12.52 -5.34 24.12
C THR A 282 13.87 -4.81 23.59
N LYS A 283 14.98 -5.49 23.89
CA LYS A 283 16.31 -5.13 23.38
C LYS A 283 16.39 -5.25 21.85
N ARG A 284 15.92 -6.37 21.27
CA ARG A 284 15.93 -6.58 19.81
C ARG A 284 14.97 -5.64 19.07
N LEU A 285 13.82 -5.34 19.66
CA LEU A 285 12.87 -4.37 19.11
C LEU A 285 13.46 -2.96 19.11
N SER A 286 14.14 -2.57 20.20
CA SER A 286 14.86 -1.29 20.29
C SER A 286 15.97 -1.16 19.24
N GLU A 287 16.72 -2.24 18.98
CA GLU A 287 17.69 -2.30 17.88
C GLU A 287 17.02 -2.12 16.52
N SER A 288 15.90 -2.81 16.29
CA SER A 288 15.12 -2.74 15.04
C SER A 288 14.58 -1.34 14.77
N LEU A 289 14.03 -0.64 15.79
CA LEU A 289 13.64 0.76 15.69
C LEU A 289 14.82 1.67 15.33
N GLY A 290 15.98 1.42 15.94
CA GLY A 290 17.21 2.15 15.63
C GLY A 290 17.62 1.99 14.16
N TYR A 291 17.51 0.80 13.58
CA TYR A 291 17.80 0.57 12.16
C TYR A 291 16.73 1.17 11.24
N ALA A 292 15.46 1.08 11.62
CA ALA A 292 14.37 1.73 10.89
C ALA A 292 14.58 3.25 10.79
N ALA A 293 14.96 3.89 11.89
CA ALA A 293 15.23 5.32 11.94
C ALA A 293 16.33 5.76 10.94
N ILE A 294 17.36 4.93 10.72
CA ILE A 294 18.45 5.18 9.77
C ILE A 294 17.93 5.29 8.33
N VAL A 295 16.80 4.68 8.00
CA VAL A 295 16.21 4.74 6.66
C VAL A 295 15.10 5.80 6.58
N VAL A 296 14.23 5.82 7.59
CA VAL A 296 13.00 6.60 7.56
C VAL A 296 13.26 8.11 7.69
N ILE A 297 14.08 8.50 8.67
CA ILE A 297 14.37 9.92 8.97
C ILE A 297 15.03 10.65 7.80
N PRO A 298 16.14 10.16 7.20
CA PRO A 298 16.75 10.86 6.06
C PRO A 298 15.84 10.89 4.83
N THR A 299 14.97 9.89 4.65
CA THR A 299 14.00 9.89 3.55
C THR A 299 12.97 11.01 3.75
N ALA A 300 12.47 11.20 4.96
CA ALA A 300 11.55 12.30 5.28
C ALA A 300 12.23 13.67 5.16
N VAL A 301 13.42 13.84 5.74
CA VAL A 301 14.17 15.11 5.71
C VAL A 301 14.64 15.45 4.30
N GLY A 302 15.37 14.54 3.65
CA GLY A 302 15.90 14.75 2.30
C GLY A 302 14.80 14.86 1.26
N GLY A 303 13.74 14.06 1.37
CA GLY A 303 12.58 14.15 0.49
C GLY A 303 11.78 15.45 0.69
N SER A 304 11.72 15.99 1.91
CA SER A 304 11.11 17.31 2.15
C SER A 304 11.95 18.45 1.54
N VAL A 305 13.28 18.42 1.73
CA VAL A 305 14.19 19.42 1.15
C VAL A 305 14.14 19.37 -0.38
N LEU A 306 14.07 18.16 -0.95
CA LEU A 306 14.02 17.95 -2.39
C LEU A 306 12.59 17.86 -2.95
N ALA A 307 11.56 18.21 -2.18
CA ALA A 307 10.16 17.96 -2.54
C ALA A 307 9.78 18.59 -3.89
N GLY A 308 10.06 19.89 -4.06
CA GLY A 308 9.76 20.62 -5.29
C GLY A 308 10.50 20.07 -6.51
N PRO A 309 11.83 19.87 -6.42
CA PRO A 309 12.60 19.20 -7.48
C PRO A 309 12.07 17.80 -7.81
N ILE A 310 11.77 16.95 -6.81
CA ILE A 310 11.26 15.59 -7.01
C ILE A 310 9.93 15.62 -7.76
N ILE A 311 8.98 16.47 -7.33
CA ILE A 311 7.69 16.63 -7.99
C ILE A 311 7.87 17.15 -9.42
N ALA A 312 8.74 18.13 -9.66
CA ALA A 312 9.05 18.63 -10.99
C ALA A 312 9.65 17.52 -11.88
N ALA A 313 10.59 16.75 -11.36
CA ALA A 313 11.26 15.70 -12.10
C ALA A 313 10.30 14.56 -12.44
N ILE A 314 9.42 14.16 -11.53
CA ILE A 314 8.52 13.00 -11.70
C ILE A 314 7.22 13.38 -12.40
N TYR A 315 6.66 14.56 -12.16
CA TYR A 315 5.33 14.95 -12.63
C TYR A 315 5.31 16.20 -13.53
N GLN A 316 6.45 16.86 -13.75
CA GLN A 316 6.60 18.15 -14.44
C GLN A 316 6.13 19.36 -13.62
N HIS A 317 6.45 20.56 -14.10
CA HIS A 317 6.23 21.81 -13.37
C HIS A 317 4.75 22.16 -13.13
N HIS A 318 3.81 21.65 -13.93
CA HIS A 318 2.38 21.91 -13.67
C HIS A 318 1.87 21.22 -12.39
N PHE A 319 2.62 20.29 -11.78
CA PHE A 319 2.32 19.68 -10.47
C PHE A 319 3.00 20.36 -9.28
N GLN A 320 3.66 21.52 -9.45
CA GLN A 320 4.30 22.25 -8.35
C GLN A 320 3.44 22.43 -7.08
N PRO A 321 2.11 22.67 -7.15
CA PRO A 321 1.27 22.74 -5.96
C PRO A 321 1.27 21.47 -5.09
N ALA A 322 1.64 20.31 -5.64
CA ALA A 322 1.76 19.04 -4.91
C ALA A 322 2.98 18.98 -3.98
N THR A 323 3.91 19.94 -4.07
CA THR A 323 5.18 19.98 -3.31
C THR A 323 4.98 19.94 -1.80
N VAL A 324 4.15 20.84 -1.26
CA VAL A 324 3.92 20.93 0.19
C VAL A 324 3.16 19.70 0.71
N PRO A 325 2.04 19.26 0.10
CA PRO A 325 1.40 18.01 0.48
C PRO A 325 2.35 16.81 0.43
N PHE A 326 3.22 16.73 -0.58
CA PHE A 326 4.20 15.65 -0.70
C PHE A 326 5.18 15.62 0.48
N ALA A 327 5.74 16.76 0.85
CA ALA A 327 6.63 16.85 2.02
C ALA A 327 5.93 16.40 3.31
N ILE A 328 4.69 16.85 3.54
CA ILE A 328 3.90 16.45 4.72
C ILE A 328 3.62 14.94 4.70
N LEU A 329 3.24 14.38 3.55
CA LEU A 329 2.96 12.95 3.41
C LEU A 329 4.21 12.07 3.56
N LEU A 330 5.41 12.58 3.30
CA LEU A 330 6.65 11.86 3.64
C LEU A 330 6.83 11.70 5.15
N TRP A 331 6.49 12.73 5.93
CA TRP A 331 6.46 12.65 7.40
C TRP A 331 5.34 11.74 7.90
N ALA A 332 4.19 11.75 7.23
CA ALA A 332 3.11 10.81 7.51
C ALA A 332 3.58 9.36 7.28
N TRP A 333 4.21 9.07 6.14
CA TRP A 333 4.80 7.76 5.87
C TRP A 333 5.86 7.35 6.91
N ALA A 334 6.72 8.28 7.32
CA ALA A 334 7.70 8.02 8.38
C ALA A 334 7.03 7.62 9.71
N THR A 335 5.90 8.26 10.00
CA THR A 335 5.07 7.95 11.16
C THR A 335 4.42 6.58 11.01
N VAL A 336 3.79 6.30 9.85
CA VAL A 336 3.19 4.98 9.51
C VAL A 336 4.19 3.85 9.69
N PHE A 337 5.44 4.02 9.25
CA PHE A 337 6.48 3.01 9.41
C PHE A 337 6.65 2.62 10.87
N THR A 338 6.69 3.63 11.74
CA THR A 338 6.85 3.46 13.19
C THR A 338 5.56 2.93 13.84
N THR A 339 4.39 3.41 13.40
CA THR A 339 3.07 2.89 13.80
C THR A 339 2.98 1.38 13.54
N LEU A 340 3.37 0.94 12.35
CA LEU A 340 3.37 -0.47 11.97
C LEU A 340 4.41 -1.28 12.72
N HIS A 341 5.55 -0.70 13.11
CA HIS A 341 6.48 -1.38 14.01
C HIS A 341 5.78 -1.79 15.31
N TYR A 342 5.17 -0.84 16.02
CA TYR A 342 4.47 -1.10 17.27
C TYR A 342 3.22 -1.99 17.07
N GLY A 343 2.47 -1.75 16.00
CA GLY A 343 1.28 -2.54 15.64
C GLY A 343 1.61 -4.01 15.43
N ASN A 344 2.64 -4.34 14.63
CA ASN A 344 3.06 -5.72 14.41
C ASN A 344 3.49 -6.40 15.71
N ILE A 345 4.10 -5.69 16.66
CA ILE A 345 4.50 -6.29 17.93
C ILE A 345 3.29 -6.57 18.80
N LEU A 346 2.33 -5.64 18.90
CA LEU A 346 1.07 -5.89 19.62
C LEU A 346 0.37 -7.13 19.07
N ILE A 347 0.34 -7.30 17.74
CA ILE A 347 -0.19 -8.51 17.10
C ILE A 347 0.66 -9.74 17.49
N ALA A 348 1.99 -9.63 17.46
CA ALA A 348 2.90 -10.72 17.82
C ALA A 348 2.68 -11.24 19.24
N ILE A 349 2.34 -10.35 20.18
CA ILE A 349 2.08 -10.67 21.59
C ILE A 349 0.58 -10.91 21.90
N ARG A 350 -0.26 -11.10 20.88
CA ARG A 350 -1.71 -11.43 21.00
C ARG A 350 -2.57 -10.30 21.58
N HIS A 351 -2.20 -9.06 21.28
CA HIS A 351 -2.93 -7.83 21.61
C HIS A 351 -3.53 -7.16 20.36
N GLU A 352 -3.99 -7.94 19.37
CA GLU A 352 -4.58 -7.44 18.13
C GLU A 352 -5.78 -6.51 18.34
N LYS A 353 -6.52 -6.68 19.45
CA LYS A 353 -7.61 -5.75 19.83
C LYS A 353 -7.09 -4.34 20.04
N ALA A 354 -5.93 -4.15 20.67
CA ALA A 354 -5.36 -2.82 20.85
C ALA A 354 -5.01 -2.18 19.50
N PHE A 355 -4.40 -2.94 18.59
CA PHE A 355 -4.16 -2.48 17.23
C PHE A 355 -5.45 -2.07 16.51
N ALA A 356 -6.48 -2.92 16.56
CA ALA A 356 -7.78 -2.62 15.95
C ALA A 356 -8.46 -1.36 16.52
N HIS A 357 -8.40 -1.14 17.85
CA HIS A 357 -8.93 0.07 18.48
C HIS A 357 -8.17 1.32 18.03
N GLY A 358 -6.84 1.25 17.92
CA GLY A 358 -6.02 2.34 17.43
C GLY A 358 -6.40 2.74 16.00
N VAL A 359 -6.54 1.76 15.11
CA VAL A 359 -6.97 1.99 13.72
C VAL A 359 -8.39 2.54 13.64
N PHE A 360 -9.32 2.02 14.45
CA PHE A 360 -10.71 2.51 14.48
C PHE A 360 -10.78 4.00 14.87
N TRP A 361 -10.15 4.38 15.99
CA TRP A 361 -10.11 5.78 16.41
C TRP A 361 -9.30 6.66 15.44
N GLY A 362 -8.25 6.11 14.86
CA GLY A 362 -7.49 6.77 13.78
C GLY A 362 -8.37 7.11 12.58
N ALA A 363 -9.23 6.19 12.12
CA ALA A 363 -10.17 6.44 11.02
C ALA A 363 -11.21 7.52 11.37
N VAL A 364 -11.75 7.49 12.59
CA VAL A 364 -12.68 8.54 13.07
C VAL A 364 -12.01 9.91 13.10
N ILE A 365 -10.79 10.00 13.65
CA ILE A 365 -10.00 11.24 13.68
C ILE A 365 -9.68 11.69 12.25
N ASN A 366 -9.28 10.78 11.37
CA ASN A 366 -8.95 11.11 9.99
C ASN A 366 -10.15 11.72 9.25
N LEU A 367 -11.32 11.09 9.36
CA LEU A 367 -12.54 11.62 8.77
C LEU A 367 -12.88 12.99 9.35
N THR A 368 -12.80 13.15 10.67
CA THR A 368 -13.09 14.42 11.37
C THR A 368 -12.14 15.52 10.92
N LEU A 369 -10.83 15.26 10.89
CA LEU A 369 -9.82 16.21 10.45
C LEU A 369 -9.97 16.53 8.97
N ASN A 370 -10.30 15.57 8.11
CA ASN A 370 -10.57 15.85 6.69
C ASN A 370 -11.78 16.78 6.52
N VAL A 371 -12.86 16.53 7.25
CA VAL A 371 -14.06 17.39 7.21
C VAL A 371 -13.75 18.83 7.64
N ILE A 372 -12.87 19.03 8.62
CA ILE A 372 -12.50 20.35 9.13
C ILE A 372 -11.43 21.03 8.27
N LEU A 373 -10.37 20.31 7.89
CA LEU A 373 -9.16 20.89 7.29
C LEU A 373 -9.25 21.03 5.76
N ILE A 374 -10.01 20.19 5.06
CA ILE A 374 -10.14 20.28 3.59
C ILE A 374 -10.78 21.61 3.16
N PRO A 375 -11.90 22.07 3.76
CA PRO A 375 -12.49 23.35 3.38
C PRO A 375 -11.57 24.56 3.59
N ILE A 376 -10.64 24.48 4.55
CA ILE A 376 -9.74 25.58 4.93
C ILE A 376 -8.44 25.55 4.12
N TRP A 377 -7.84 24.37 3.95
CA TRP A 377 -6.49 24.20 3.39
C TRP A 377 -6.40 23.25 2.19
N GLY A 378 -7.54 22.75 1.69
CA GLY A 378 -7.61 21.86 0.54
C GLY A 378 -6.71 20.63 0.68
N GLN A 379 -5.89 20.37 -0.33
CA GLN A 379 -4.94 19.25 -0.36
C GLN A 379 -3.89 19.27 0.76
N ILE A 380 -3.50 20.46 1.26
CA ILE A 380 -2.59 20.57 2.40
C ILE A 380 -3.32 20.11 3.67
N GLY A 381 -4.60 20.50 3.81
CA GLY A 381 -5.46 20.05 4.90
C GLY A 381 -5.60 18.53 4.95
N SER A 382 -5.80 17.88 3.80
CA SER A 382 -5.81 16.41 3.70
C SER A 382 -4.48 15.76 4.14
N ALA A 383 -3.35 16.28 3.64
CA ALA A 383 -2.03 15.77 4.04
C ALA A 383 -1.77 15.92 5.55
N LEU A 384 -2.18 17.05 6.14
CA LEU A 384 -2.11 17.27 7.59
C LEU A 384 -3.04 16.34 8.37
N ALA A 385 -4.26 16.08 7.87
CA ALA A 385 -5.19 15.15 8.48
C ALA A 385 -4.56 13.75 8.61
N ILE A 386 -3.91 13.24 7.55
CA ILE A 386 -3.20 11.95 7.62
C ILE A 386 -2.05 12.00 8.63
N LEU A 387 -1.20 13.03 8.59
CA LEU A 387 -0.07 13.13 9.51
C LEU A 387 -0.52 13.13 10.98
N PHE A 388 -1.53 13.93 11.33
CA PHE A 388 -2.04 13.99 12.70
C PHE A 388 -2.77 12.71 13.12
N THR A 389 -3.52 12.09 12.21
CA THR A 389 -4.08 10.75 12.44
C THR A 389 -2.98 9.75 12.78
N GLU A 390 -1.90 9.71 12.00
CA GLU A 390 -0.82 8.76 12.21
C GLU A 390 -0.04 9.02 13.49
N LEU A 391 0.17 10.29 13.85
CA LEU A 391 0.76 10.66 15.14
C LEU A 391 -0.12 10.19 16.31
N PHE A 392 -1.45 10.34 16.20
CA PHE A 392 -2.37 9.81 17.19
C PHE A 392 -2.25 8.29 17.33
N ILE A 393 -2.30 7.55 16.21
CA ILE A 393 -2.24 6.08 16.26
C ILE A 393 -0.89 5.64 16.83
N LEU A 394 0.21 6.27 16.42
CA LEU A 394 1.55 6.01 16.95
C LEU A 394 1.58 6.16 18.47
N VAL A 395 1.13 7.31 19.00
CA VAL A 395 1.11 7.57 20.44
C VAL A 395 0.21 6.55 21.16
N TYR A 396 -0.98 6.27 20.61
CA TYR A 396 -1.89 5.29 21.17
C TYR A 396 -1.25 3.89 21.26
N LEU A 397 -0.68 3.37 20.17
CA LEU A 397 -0.06 2.05 20.17
C LEU A 397 1.18 1.98 21.06
N MET A 398 1.98 3.06 21.08
CA MET A 398 3.15 3.18 21.94
C MET A 398 2.76 3.15 23.43
N THR A 399 1.68 3.82 23.82
CA THR A 399 1.19 3.75 25.21
C THR A 399 0.69 2.36 25.57
N LYS A 400 0.00 1.67 24.64
CA LYS A 400 -0.49 0.30 24.88
C LYS A 400 0.63 -0.69 25.02
N ILE A 401 1.64 -0.63 24.15
CA ILE A 401 2.75 -1.58 24.22
C ILE A 401 3.64 -1.31 25.45
N PHE A 402 3.84 -0.06 25.85
CA PHE A 402 4.61 0.27 27.06
C PHE A 402 3.93 -0.21 28.34
N ARG A 403 2.59 -0.28 28.37
CA ARG A 403 1.87 -0.90 29.48
C ARG A 403 2.05 -2.42 29.55
N VAL A 404 2.28 -3.08 28.42
CA VAL A 404 2.37 -4.55 28.35
C VAL A 404 3.81 -5.04 28.50
N LEU A 405 4.77 -4.42 27.81
CA LEU A 405 6.17 -4.86 27.76
C LEU A 405 7.12 -3.96 28.57
N GLY A 406 6.61 -2.88 29.17
CA GLY A 406 7.43 -1.80 29.71
C GLY A 406 7.94 -0.85 28.61
N PRO A 407 8.43 0.34 28.99
CA PRO A 407 8.97 1.30 28.04
C PRO A 407 10.25 0.76 27.41
N TYR A 408 10.29 0.75 26.08
CA TYR A 408 11.51 0.50 25.32
C TYR A 408 11.63 1.55 24.21
N TYR A 409 12.85 2.05 24.02
CA TYR A 409 13.13 3.14 23.12
C TYR A 409 14.24 2.73 22.17
N PRO A 410 14.27 3.27 20.94
CA PRO A 410 15.48 3.20 20.15
C PRO A 410 16.63 3.79 20.98
N ASN A 411 17.84 3.28 20.76
CA ASN A 411 19.03 3.84 21.41
C ASN A 411 19.08 5.35 21.14
N ILE A 412 18.86 6.16 22.20
CA ILE A 412 18.70 7.62 22.09
C ILE A 412 19.92 8.26 21.44
N SER A 413 21.12 7.77 21.76
CA SER A 413 22.38 8.23 21.15
C SER A 413 22.38 7.95 19.65
N ARG A 414 21.98 6.75 19.22
CA ARG A 414 21.84 6.42 17.79
C ARG A 414 20.78 7.29 17.12
N LEU A 415 19.60 7.44 17.74
CA LEU A 415 18.51 8.24 17.18
C LEU A 415 18.93 9.70 16.98
N PHE A 416 19.54 10.31 18.00
CA PHE A 416 20.06 11.67 17.93
C PHE A 416 21.10 11.83 16.82
N ARG A 417 22.07 10.89 16.73
CA ARG A 417 23.08 10.89 15.67
C ARG A 417 22.47 10.75 14.28
N THR A 418 21.46 9.90 14.13
CA THR A 418 20.71 9.74 12.87
C THR A 418 19.98 11.02 12.48
N ILE A 419 19.29 11.66 13.43
CA ILE A 419 18.61 12.95 13.20
C ILE A 419 19.63 14.01 12.80
N LEU A 420 20.73 14.13 13.54
CA LEU A 420 21.80 15.07 13.24
C LEU A 420 22.38 14.84 11.85
N SER A 421 22.71 13.59 11.49
CA SER A 421 23.21 13.24 10.15
C SER A 421 22.20 13.59 9.05
N ALA A 422 20.91 13.36 9.28
CA ALA A 422 19.86 13.70 8.32
C ALA A 422 19.68 15.23 8.17
N LEU A 423 19.73 15.98 9.28
CA LEU A 423 19.66 17.45 9.26
C LEU A 423 20.88 18.07 8.58
N LEU A 424 22.09 17.58 8.86
CA LEU A 424 23.32 18.02 8.19
C LEU A 424 23.27 17.73 6.68
N MET A 425 22.78 16.55 6.29
CA MET A 425 22.52 16.25 4.88
C MET A 425 21.49 17.22 4.29
N GLY A 426 20.38 17.48 4.98
CA GLY A 426 19.33 18.41 4.54
C GLY A 426 19.85 19.83 4.34
N GLY A 427 20.62 20.36 5.31
CA GLY A 427 21.25 21.67 5.23
C GLY A 427 22.27 21.77 4.09
N PHE A 428 23.10 20.73 3.91
CA PHE A 428 24.02 20.65 2.79
C PHE A 428 23.29 20.65 1.44
N LEU A 429 22.19 19.91 1.32
CA LEU A 429 21.39 19.89 0.10
C LEU A 429 20.77 21.26 -0.20
N GLN A 430 20.26 21.98 0.80
CA GLN A 430 19.75 23.33 0.58
C GLN A 430 20.84 24.28 0.08
N TRP A 431 22.06 24.15 0.60
CA TRP A 431 23.19 24.98 0.18
C TRP A 431 23.66 24.66 -1.25
N VAL A 432 23.75 23.37 -1.61
CA VAL A 432 24.23 22.93 -2.93
C VAL A 432 23.17 23.02 -4.02
N ASN A 433 21.88 22.99 -3.64
CA ASN A 433 20.79 22.74 -4.59
C ASN A 433 19.71 23.82 -4.65
N PRO A 434 20.00 25.00 -5.24
CA PRO A 434 18.93 25.81 -5.78
C PRO A 434 18.51 25.38 -7.22
N TYR A 435 19.37 24.71 -8.01
CA TYR A 435 19.08 24.39 -9.44
C TYR A 435 19.68 23.09 -10.01
N ARG A 436 20.13 22.12 -9.19
CA ARG A 436 20.68 20.85 -9.71
C ARG A 436 19.58 19.82 -9.96
N SER A 437 19.75 19.05 -11.05
CA SER A 437 18.88 17.93 -11.39
C SER A 437 18.72 16.97 -10.21
N VAL A 438 17.50 16.47 -9.99
CA VAL A 438 17.18 15.48 -8.95
C VAL A 438 18.03 14.22 -9.08
N PHE A 439 18.38 13.85 -10.31
CA PHE A 439 19.24 12.69 -10.61
C PHE A 439 20.65 12.81 -10.05
N VAL A 440 21.13 14.03 -9.79
CA VAL A 440 22.42 14.28 -9.11
C VAL A 440 22.21 14.47 -7.61
N SER A 441 21.13 15.16 -7.24
CA SER A 441 20.86 15.55 -5.86
C SER A 441 20.54 14.36 -4.95
N ILE A 442 19.83 13.33 -5.43
CA ILE A 442 19.53 12.13 -4.64
C ILE A 442 20.79 11.29 -4.37
N PRO A 443 21.62 10.90 -5.36
CA PRO A 443 22.88 10.20 -5.08
C PRO A 443 23.81 11.00 -4.16
N LEU A 444 23.89 12.32 -4.36
CA LEU A 444 24.67 13.20 -3.50
C LEU A 444 24.14 13.20 -2.06
N ALA A 445 22.82 13.28 -1.86
CA ALA A 445 22.18 13.16 -0.56
C ALA A 445 22.55 11.85 0.13
N MET A 446 22.45 10.72 -0.59
CA MET A 446 22.80 9.40 -0.07
C MET A 446 24.26 9.32 0.33
N MET A 447 25.17 9.87 -0.48
CA MET A 447 26.60 9.89 -0.20
C MET A 447 26.94 10.73 1.04
N VAL A 448 26.39 11.94 1.12
CA VAL A 448 26.58 12.85 2.26
C VAL A 448 26.01 12.24 3.53
N TYR A 449 24.82 11.65 3.46
CA TYR A 449 24.22 10.99 4.60
C TYR A 449 25.04 9.77 5.06
N ALA A 450 25.51 8.93 4.14
CA ALA A 450 26.37 7.79 4.47
C ALA A 450 27.67 8.26 5.14
N LEU A 451 28.30 9.32 4.64
CA LEU A 451 29.48 9.94 5.26
C LEU A 451 29.15 10.44 6.67
N MET A 452 28.04 11.17 6.83
CA MET A 452 27.60 11.71 8.12
C MET A 452 27.26 10.61 9.12
N LEU A 453 26.69 9.48 8.70
CA LEU A 453 26.42 8.34 9.58
C LEU A 453 27.69 7.71 10.14
N VAL A 454 28.75 7.65 9.32
CA VAL A 454 30.07 7.16 9.74
C VAL A 454 30.74 8.17 10.68
N MET A 455 30.71 9.46 10.34
CA MET A 455 31.31 10.54 11.14
C MET A 455 30.63 10.68 12.51
N THR A 456 29.30 10.66 12.57
CA THR A 456 28.55 10.74 13.83
C THR A 456 28.59 9.42 14.62
N LYS A 457 29.15 8.35 14.04
CA LYS A 457 29.14 6.97 14.59
C LYS A 457 27.71 6.50 14.89
N ALA A 458 26.76 6.85 14.04
CA ALA A 458 25.39 6.31 14.07
C ALA A 458 25.38 4.82 13.66
N LEU A 459 26.23 4.46 12.68
CA LEU A 459 26.55 3.09 12.30
C LEU A 459 27.88 2.67 12.92
N THR A 460 27.85 1.63 13.74
CA THR A 460 29.04 1.09 14.42
C THR A 460 29.72 0.00 13.57
N ARG A 461 31.02 -0.26 13.77
CA ARG A 461 31.74 -1.37 13.09
C ARG A 461 31.06 -2.74 13.30
N LYS A 462 30.42 -2.93 14.45
CA LYS A 462 29.63 -4.13 14.76
C LYS A 462 28.41 -4.29 13.84
N ASP A 463 27.78 -3.19 13.45
CA ASP A 463 26.63 -3.19 12.55
C ASP A 463 27.08 -3.60 11.13
N TRP A 464 28.23 -3.09 10.66
CA TRP A 464 28.85 -3.49 9.40
C TRP A 464 29.22 -4.98 9.36
N TYR A 465 29.81 -5.51 10.44
CA TYR A 465 30.10 -6.93 10.55
C TYR A 465 28.82 -7.78 10.45
N THR A 466 27.76 -7.37 11.15
CA THR A 466 26.46 -8.07 11.13
C THR A 466 25.83 -8.05 9.73
N LEU A 467 25.88 -6.90 9.03
CA LEU A 467 25.41 -6.78 7.65
C LEU A 467 26.23 -7.66 6.69
N SER A 468 27.55 -7.68 6.82
CA SER A 468 28.41 -8.51 5.97
C SER A 468 28.16 -10.01 6.16
N GLN A 469 27.85 -10.47 7.38
CA GLN A 469 27.51 -11.86 7.63
C GLN A 469 26.15 -12.24 7.07
N LEU A 470 25.17 -11.33 7.13
CA LEU A 470 23.85 -11.53 6.51
C LEU A 470 23.97 -11.70 4.99
N VAL A 471 24.79 -10.91 4.32
CA VAL A 471 25.02 -11.04 2.87
C VAL A 471 25.75 -12.35 2.54
N ARG A 472 26.77 -12.71 3.32
CA ARG A 472 27.63 -13.89 3.08
C ARG A 472 26.92 -15.23 3.31
N ASN A 473 25.99 -15.29 4.24
CA ASN A 473 25.21 -16.51 4.51
C ASN A 473 24.06 -16.75 3.52
N HIS A 474 23.83 -15.83 2.56
CA HIS A 474 22.74 -15.93 1.58
C HIS A 474 23.24 -15.99 0.12
N THR A 475 24.56 -15.96 -0.13
CA THR A 475 25.13 -16.36 -1.42
C THR A 475 25.14 -17.88 -1.51
N PRO A 476 24.47 -18.52 -2.49
CA PRO A 476 24.59 -19.96 -2.68
C PRO A 476 26.06 -20.29 -2.96
N SER A 477 26.64 -21.17 -2.15
CA SER A 477 27.94 -21.77 -2.46
C SER A 477 27.87 -22.36 -3.86
N PRO A 478 28.88 -22.12 -4.74
CA PRO A 478 28.90 -22.71 -6.07
C PRO A 478 28.79 -24.23 -5.93
N PRO A 479 28.09 -24.92 -6.85
CA PRO A 479 28.01 -26.37 -6.82
C PRO A 479 29.45 -26.89 -6.78
N SER A 480 29.77 -27.63 -5.72
CA SER A 480 31.00 -28.40 -5.67
C SER A 480 31.02 -29.26 -6.91
N SER A 481 31.89 -28.93 -7.86
CA SER A 481 32.34 -29.86 -8.87
C SER A 481 32.97 -31.03 -8.12
N MET A 482 32.19 -32.10 -7.93
CA MET A 482 32.79 -33.37 -7.56
C MET A 482 33.22 -34.06 -8.86
N PRO A 483 34.47 -34.57 -8.89
CA PRO A 483 35.13 -35.14 -10.06
C PRO A 483 34.52 -36.46 -10.53
#